data_AF-A0A178AZJ9-F1
#
_entry.id   AF-A0A178AZJ9-F1
#
_cell.length_a   1.000
_cell.length_b   1.000
_cell.length_c   1.000
_cell.angle_alpha   90.00
_cell.angle_beta   90.00
_cell.angle_gamma   90.00
#
_symmetry.space_group_name_H-M   'P 1'
#
loop_
_entity.id
_entity.type
_entity.pdbx_description
1 polymer ?
#
loop_
_entity_poly.entity_id
_entity_poly.type
_entity_poly.pdbx_seq_one_letter_code
_entity_poly.pdbx_strand_id
1 'polypeptide(L)'
;MGVKKVMLRRGWLYDENAPNKKGKQFDTSVGRGDMITPVGVGRVILGWDQGILGSAKSSPMTLGEKATLVISADYGYGDNDVELKSINGKRA
;
A
#
# COMPACT_ATOMS: atom_id res chain seq x y z
N MET A 1 -3.19 -18.44 17.36
CA MET A 1 -2.91 -17.84 16.03
C MET A 1 -2.64 -16.36 16.26
N GLY A 2 -1.39 -15.91 16.14
CA GLY A 2 -0.97 -14.57 16.57
C GLY A 2 -1.36 -13.51 15.54
N VAL A 3 -2.00 -12.44 15.99
CA VAL A 3 -2.29 -11.26 15.16
C VAL A 3 -0.95 -10.60 14.79
N LYS A 4 -0.60 -10.60 13.49
CA LYS A 4 0.53 -9.82 13.01
C LYS A 4 0.16 -8.33 13.05
N LYS A 5 1.07 -7.52 13.59
CA LYS A 5 0.96 -6.07 13.67
C LYS A 5 1.89 -5.48 12.62
N VAL A 6 1.39 -4.58 11.78
CA VAL A 6 2.23 -3.88 10.80
C VAL A 6 2.36 -2.41 11.16
N MET A 7 3.54 -1.85 10.86
CA MET A 7 3.80 -0.42 10.87
C MET A 7 3.65 0.13 9.46
N LEU A 8 2.62 0.92 9.20
CA LEU A 8 2.55 1.74 7.99
C LEU A 8 3.59 2.85 8.10
N ARG A 9 4.28 3.21 7.00
CA ARG A 9 5.21 4.34 7.00
C ARG A 9 4.74 5.49 6.10
N ARG A 10 4.43 5.23 4.82
CA ARG A 10 4.10 6.26 3.81
C ARG A 10 3.35 5.64 2.62
N GLY A 11 2.39 6.38 2.03
CA GLY A 11 1.65 6.03 0.82
C GLY A 11 1.81 7.10 -0.28
N TRP A 12 2.09 6.67 -1.51
CA TRP A 12 2.22 7.54 -2.68
C TRP A 12 1.40 7.01 -3.84
N LEU A 13 0.92 7.92 -4.67
CA LEU A 13 0.33 7.58 -5.95
C LEU A 13 1.43 7.05 -6.86
N TYR A 14 1.14 5.97 -7.59
CA TYR A 14 2.09 5.44 -8.56
C TYR A 14 2.23 6.42 -9.73
N ASP A 15 3.46 6.75 -10.08
CA ASP A 15 3.80 7.54 -11.27
C ASP A 15 5.03 6.92 -11.92
N GLU A 16 4.89 6.45 -13.16
CA GLU A 16 5.95 5.79 -13.90
C GLU A 16 7.14 6.73 -14.20
N ASN A 17 6.90 8.04 -14.27
CA ASN A 17 7.91 9.04 -14.59
C ASN A 17 8.58 9.64 -13.34
N ALA A 18 8.07 9.33 -12.14
CA ALA A 18 8.61 9.85 -10.90
C ALA A 18 9.79 9.00 -10.38
N PRO A 19 10.77 9.60 -9.69
CA PRO A 19 11.83 8.87 -9.00
C PRO A 19 11.26 7.81 -8.05
N ASN A 20 11.77 6.58 -8.15
CA ASN A 20 11.29 5.43 -7.36
C ASN A 20 9.80 5.10 -7.55
N LYS A 21 9.20 5.54 -8.65
CA LYS A 21 7.79 5.34 -9.01
C LYS A 21 6.79 5.96 -8.01
N LYS A 22 7.22 6.99 -7.28
CA LYS A 22 6.46 7.66 -6.23
C LYS A 22 6.06 9.05 -6.68
N GLY A 23 4.80 9.20 -7.09
CA GLY A 23 4.17 10.49 -7.38
C GLY A 23 3.75 11.21 -6.10
N LYS A 24 2.55 11.79 -6.11
CA LYS A 24 2.02 12.55 -4.97
C LYS A 24 1.89 11.67 -3.72
N GLN A 25 2.40 12.15 -2.59
CA GLN A 25 2.16 11.49 -1.31
C GLN A 25 0.73 11.77 -0.84
N PHE A 26 0.00 10.74 -0.40
CA PHE A 26 -1.36 10.88 0.11
C PHE A 26 -1.50 10.42 1.56
N ASP A 27 -0.61 9.55 2.03
CA ASP A 27 -0.63 9.05 3.41
C ASP A 27 0.77 9.02 4.05
N THR A 28 0.83 9.30 5.35
CA THR A 28 2.03 9.20 6.17
C THR A 28 1.70 8.99 7.63
N SER A 29 2.38 8.04 8.24
CA SER A 29 2.40 7.85 9.69
C SER A 29 3.56 8.57 10.36
N VAL A 30 4.49 9.15 9.58
CA VAL A 30 5.59 9.96 10.12
C VAL A 30 4.99 11.13 10.91
N GLY A 31 5.29 11.18 12.21
CA GLY A 31 4.76 12.19 13.14
C GLY A 31 3.46 11.81 13.86
N ARG A 32 2.77 10.72 13.47
CA ARG A 32 1.52 10.24 14.11
C ARG A 32 1.74 9.08 15.10
N GLY A 33 2.96 8.55 15.17
CA GLY A 33 3.29 7.39 15.99
C GLY A 33 2.96 6.06 15.31
N ASP A 34 3.29 4.97 16.00
CA ASP A 34 3.20 3.62 15.44
C ASP A 34 1.73 3.19 15.32
N MET A 35 1.21 3.16 14.10
CA MET A 35 -0.12 2.60 13.85
C MET A 35 -0.03 1.08 13.96
N ILE A 36 -0.73 0.50 14.94
CA ILE A 36 -0.85 -0.94 15.12
C ILE A 36 -2.23 -1.37 14.62
N THR A 37 -2.25 -2.14 13.53
CA THR A 37 -3.50 -2.69 12.97
C THR A 37 -3.38 -4.20 12.74
N PRO A 38 -4.45 -4.98 13.00
CA PRO A 38 -4.50 -6.39 12.61
C PRO A 38 -4.57 -6.54 11.09
N VAL A 39 -3.88 -7.56 10.56
CA VAL A 39 -3.89 -7.92 9.14
C VAL A 39 -4.37 -9.36 8.95
N GLY A 40 -4.96 -9.65 7.79
CA GLY A 40 -5.59 -10.93 7.45
C GLY A 40 -7.06 -11.05 7.85
N VAL A 41 -7.66 -9.93 8.22
CA VAL A 41 -9.03 -9.86 8.71
C VAL A 41 -9.87 -8.84 7.93
N GLY A 42 -9.36 -8.32 6.81
CA GLY A 42 -10.08 -7.37 5.97
C GLY A 42 -10.28 -6.00 6.61
N ARG A 43 -9.41 -5.59 7.55
CA ARG A 43 -9.45 -4.28 8.21
C ARG A 43 -8.54 -3.23 7.56
N VAL A 44 -7.76 -3.64 6.58
CA VAL A 44 -6.91 -2.78 5.74
C VAL A 44 -7.16 -3.14 4.27
N ILE A 45 -6.70 -2.30 3.34
CA ILE A 45 -6.81 -2.62 1.91
C ILE A 45 -6.15 -3.97 1.61
N LEU A 46 -6.73 -4.70 0.65
CA LEU A 46 -6.41 -6.10 0.38
C LEU A 46 -4.92 -6.32 0.07
N GLY A 47 -4.29 -5.37 -0.61
CA GLY A 47 -2.86 -5.40 -0.93
C GLY A 47 -1.95 -5.41 0.29
N TRP A 48 -2.35 -4.79 1.41
CA TRP A 48 -1.60 -4.91 2.66
C TRP A 48 -1.77 -6.29 3.28
N ASP A 49 -3.00 -6.79 3.38
CA ASP A 49 -3.27 -8.12 3.94
C ASP A 49 -2.43 -9.18 3.20
N GLN A 50 -2.44 -9.17 1.87
CA GLN A 50 -1.67 -10.13 1.06
C GLN A 50 -0.16 -9.82 1.02
N GLY A 51 0.24 -8.56 1.00
CA GLY A 51 1.66 -8.19 0.99
C GLY A 51 2.39 -8.61 2.27
N ILE A 52 1.72 -8.55 3.42
CA ILE A 52 2.31 -8.87 4.72
C ILE A 52 2.18 -10.36 5.04
N LEU A 53 1.02 -10.97 4.78
CA LEU A 53 0.80 -12.39 5.04
C LEU A 53 1.40 -13.28 3.97
N GLY A 54 1.85 -12.70 2.87
CA GLY A 54 2.22 -13.45 1.69
C GLY A 54 0.98 -13.96 0.95
N SER A 55 1.26 -14.63 -0.15
CA SER A 55 0.27 -15.23 -1.04
C SER A 55 0.82 -16.55 -1.57
N ALA A 56 0.09 -17.21 -2.45
CA ALA A 56 0.64 -18.36 -3.19
C ALA A 56 1.91 -18.00 -4.01
N LYS A 57 2.18 -16.71 -4.25
CA LYS A 57 3.31 -16.21 -5.05
C LYS A 57 4.37 -15.50 -4.22
N SER A 58 4.16 -15.30 -2.92
CA SER A 58 5.06 -14.53 -2.07
C SER A 58 5.10 -15.06 -0.64
N SER A 59 6.29 -15.14 -0.06
CA SER A 59 6.44 -15.47 1.35
C SER A 59 5.91 -14.35 2.26
N PRO A 60 5.36 -14.67 3.43
CA PRO A 60 4.98 -13.68 4.44
C PRO A 60 6.17 -12.83 4.87
N MET A 61 5.91 -11.57 5.20
CA MET A 61 6.89 -10.70 5.82
C MET A 61 7.24 -11.16 7.25
N THR A 62 8.48 -10.89 7.63
CA THR A 62 9.07 -11.15 8.95
C THR A 62 9.05 -9.92 9.86
N LEU A 63 9.24 -10.12 11.15
CA LEU A 63 9.27 -9.03 12.12
C LEU A 63 10.44 -8.08 11.83
N GLY A 64 10.15 -6.78 11.71
CA GLY A 64 11.15 -5.75 11.45
C GLY A 64 11.50 -5.54 9.97
N GLU A 65 10.98 -6.39 9.08
CA GLU A 65 11.16 -6.27 7.64
C GLU A 65 10.55 -4.98 7.10
N LYS A 66 11.23 -4.35 6.13
CA LYS A 66 10.75 -3.18 5.40
C LYS A 66 10.64 -3.53 3.92
N ALA A 67 9.43 -3.43 3.37
CA ALA A 67 9.17 -3.64 1.96
C ALA A 67 8.45 -2.44 1.36
N THR A 68 8.58 -2.25 0.04
CA THR A 68 7.71 -1.37 -0.75
C THR A 68 6.75 -2.25 -1.51
N LEU A 69 5.45 -2.09 -1.27
CA LEU A 69 4.40 -2.80 -1.99
C LEU A 69 3.88 -1.90 -3.12
N VAL A 70 3.89 -2.41 -4.34
CA VAL A 70 3.18 -1.80 -5.46
C VAL A 70 1.82 -2.48 -5.52
N ILE A 71 0.77 -1.73 -5.19
CA ILE A 71 -0.59 -2.24 -5.03
C ILE A 71 -1.44 -1.66 -6.15
N SER A 72 -2.08 -2.53 -6.94
CA SER A 72 -3.06 -2.10 -7.95
C SER A 72 -4.33 -1.57 -7.29
N ALA A 73 -5.10 -0.74 -8.00
CA ALA A 73 -6.25 -0.04 -7.43
C ALA A 73 -7.31 -0.99 -6.83
N ASP A 74 -7.57 -2.13 -7.47
CA ASP A 74 -8.48 -3.19 -7.02
C ASP A 74 -8.05 -3.85 -5.69
N TYR A 75 -6.75 -3.79 -5.37
CA TYR A 75 -6.20 -4.21 -4.07
C TYR A 75 -5.99 -3.03 -3.11
N GLY A 76 -6.21 -1.80 -3.58
CA GLY A 76 -6.15 -0.55 -2.85
C GLY A 76 -7.54 -0.10 -2.38
N TYR A 77 -7.91 1.14 -2.69
CA TYR A 77 -9.25 1.68 -2.39
C TYR A 77 -10.17 1.71 -3.63
N GLY A 78 -9.86 0.91 -4.65
CA GLY A 78 -10.58 0.87 -5.92
C GLY A 78 -10.40 2.16 -6.73
N ASP A 79 -11.35 2.43 -7.62
CA ASP A 79 -11.37 3.64 -8.46
C ASP A 79 -11.43 4.95 -7.64
N ASN A 80 -11.70 4.84 -6.33
CA ASN A 80 -11.80 5.99 -5.43
C ASN A 80 -10.45 6.53 -4.95
N ASP A 81 -9.33 5.79 -5.09
CA ASP A 81 -8.06 6.28 -4.50
C ASP A 81 -7.17 7.11 -5.41
N VAL A 82 -7.26 6.96 -6.73
CA VAL A 82 -6.66 7.87 -7.72
C VAL A 82 -6.77 7.28 -9.11
N GLU A 83 -7.79 7.74 -9.80
CA GLU A 83 -7.72 7.78 -11.24
C GLU A 83 -6.89 9.03 -11.60
N LEU A 84 -5.59 8.85 -11.89
CA LEU A 84 -4.86 9.84 -12.68
C LEU A 84 -5.40 9.77 -14.10
N LYS A 85 -6.48 10.53 -14.28
CA LYS A 85 -7.36 10.54 -15.44
C LYS A 85 -6.73 11.08 -16.74
N SER A 86 -5.53 11.66 -16.66
CA SER A 86 -4.68 11.97 -17.82
C SER A 86 -3.28 12.43 -17.42
N ILE A 87 -2.30 12.12 -18.26
CA ILE A 87 -1.07 12.89 -18.44
C ILE A 87 -1.07 13.28 -19.93
N ASN A 88 -1.01 14.59 -20.24
CA ASN A 88 -1.07 15.16 -21.60
C ASN A 88 -2.41 15.01 -22.36
N GLY A 89 -3.55 15.16 -21.67
CA GLY A 89 -4.79 15.60 -22.32
C GLY A 89 -5.58 14.56 -23.14
N LYS A 90 -5.40 13.25 -22.92
CA LYS A 90 -6.39 12.25 -23.34
C LYS A 90 -6.93 11.46 -22.15
N ARG A 91 -8.28 11.43 -22.12
CA ARG A 91 -9.21 10.89 -21.12
C ARG A 91 -8.89 9.44 -20.68
N ALA A 92 -9.47 8.94 -19.60
CA ALA A 92 -10.57 9.49 -18.82
C ALA A 92 -10.11 9.89 -17.48
#